data_AF-X5I354-F1
#
_entry.id   AF-X5I354-F1
#
_cell.length_a   1.000
_cell.length_b   1.000
_cell.length_c   1.000
_cell.angle_alpha   90.00
_cell.angle_beta   90.00
_cell.angle_gamma   90.00
#
_symmetry.space_group_name_H-M   'P 1'
#
loop_
_entity.id
_entity.type
_entity.pdbx_description
1 polymer ?
#
loop_
_entity_poly.entity_id
_entity_poly.type
_entity_poly.pdbx_seq_one_letter_code
_entity_poly.pdbx_strand_id
1 'polypeptide(L)'
;MQGHEFEQKRGHVASAIECYTKQHGVSKEEAIKMFEEEVANAWKDINEELMMKPTVVARPLLGTILNLARAIDFIYKEDDGYTHSYLIKDQIASVLGDHVPF
;
A
#
# COMPACT_ATOMS: atom_id res chain seq x y z
N MET A 1 4.06 4.95 -4.02
CA MET A 1 4.27 5.28 -5.44
C MET A 1 3.26 6.35 -5.85
N GLN A 2 1.96 6.05 -5.82
CA GLN A 2 0.88 6.93 -6.26
C GLN A 2 0.94 8.42 -5.84
N GLY A 3 1.25 8.74 -4.57
CA GLY A 3 1.24 10.14 -4.09
C GLY A 3 2.42 11.02 -4.54
N HIS A 4 3.48 10.45 -5.13
CA HIS A 4 4.76 11.16 -5.23
C HIS A 4 4.71 12.41 -6.13
N GLU A 5 3.93 12.38 -7.22
CA GLU A 5 3.80 13.55 -8.10
C GLU A 5 3.12 14.73 -7.39
N PHE A 6 2.08 14.44 -6.61
CA PHE A 6 1.37 15.44 -5.83
C PHE A 6 2.27 16.01 -4.72
N GLU A 7 3.02 15.14 -4.03
CA GLU A 7 4.03 15.52 -3.04
C GLU A 7 5.07 16.48 -3.62
N GLN A 8 5.59 16.19 -4.82
CA GLN A 8 6.53 17.08 -5.51
C GLN A 8 5.90 18.42 -5.90
N LYS A 9 4.67 18.40 -6.44
CA LYS A 9 3.94 19.63 -6.85
C LYS A 9 3.73 20.62 -5.70
N ARG A 10 3.50 20.11 -4.48
CA ARG A 10 3.30 20.95 -3.28
C ARG A 10 4.57 21.29 -2.52
N GLY A 11 5.75 20.95 -3.06
CA GLY A 11 7.04 21.19 -2.41
C GLY A 11 7.27 20.37 -1.15
N HIS A 12 6.66 19.17 -1.06
CA HIS A 12 6.92 18.24 0.03
C HIS A 12 8.35 17.67 -0.07
N VAL A 13 8.85 17.11 1.03
CA VAL A 13 10.15 16.41 1.04
C VAL A 13 10.15 15.25 0.02
N ALA A 14 11.33 14.93 -0.51
CA ALA A 14 11.55 13.86 -1.46
C ALA A 14 10.93 12.53 -1.01
N SER A 15 10.14 11.90 -1.89
CA SER A 15 9.57 10.58 -1.64
C SER A 15 10.60 9.48 -1.88
N ALA A 16 10.21 8.22 -1.66
CA ALA A 16 11.04 7.07 -2.00
C ALA A 16 11.43 7.05 -3.50
N ILE A 17 10.55 7.51 -4.40
CA ILE A 17 10.84 7.59 -5.84
C ILE A 17 11.95 8.61 -6.11
N GLU A 18 11.85 9.82 -5.55
CA GLU A 18 12.86 10.86 -5.76
C GLU A 18 14.20 10.51 -5.10
N CYS A 19 14.17 9.88 -3.92
CA CYS A 19 15.37 9.37 -3.28
C CYS A 19 16.06 8.30 -4.15
N TYR A 20 15.31 7.31 -4.64
CA TYR A 20 15.86 6.20 -5.43
C TYR A 20 16.41 6.67 -6.78
N THR A 21 15.64 7.47 -7.51
CA THR A 21 16.09 8.05 -8.80
C THR A 21 17.35 8.89 -8.64
N LYS A 22 17.44 9.73 -7.59
CA LYS A 22 18.64 10.53 -7.32
C LYS A 22 19.85 9.67 -6.93
N GLN A 23 19.64 8.62 -6.13
CA GLN A 23 20.71 7.76 -5.66
C GLN A 23 21.29 6.88 -6.79
N HIS A 24 20.43 6.37 -7.67
CA HIS A 24 20.82 5.38 -8.67
C HIS A 24 20.93 5.95 -10.10
N GLY A 25 20.52 7.20 -10.32
CA GLY A 25 20.56 7.84 -11.66
C GLY A 25 19.59 7.22 -12.66
N VAL A 26 18.53 6.58 -12.18
CA VAL A 26 17.52 5.87 -12.99
C VAL A 26 16.31 6.75 -13.28
N SER A 27 15.48 6.34 -14.24
CA SER A 27 14.20 7.00 -14.52
C SER A 27 13.18 6.77 -13.40
N LYS A 28 12.13 7.59 -13.38
CA LYS A 28 11.02 7.42 -12.42
C LYS A 28 10.28 6.11 -12.68
N GLU A 29 10.10 5.76 -13.95
CA GLU A 29 9.43 4.54 -14.39
C GLU A 29 10.21 3.30 -13.93
N GLU A 30 11.53 3.33 -14.03
CA GLU A 30 12.41 2.27 -13.52
C GLU A 30 12.33 2.15 -11.99
N ALA A 31 12.29 3.28 -11.28
CA ALA A 31 12.12 3.29 -9.83
C ALA A 31 10.76 2.72 -9.41
N ILE A 32 9.68 3.12 -10.06
CA ILE A 32 8.31 2.62 -9.79
C ILE A 32 8.27 1.11 -10.02
N LYS A 33 8.74 0.63 -11.17
CA LYS A 33 8.75 -0.80 -11.49
C LYS A 33 9.54 -1.61 -10.44
N MET A 34 10.70 -1.11 -10.00
CA MET A 34 11.46 -1.75 -8.94
C MET A 34 10.66 -1.84 -7.63
N PHE A 35 10.01 -0.76 -7.21
CA PHE A 35 9.18 -0.79 -5.99
C PHE A 35 7.96 -1.70 -6.13
N GLU A 36 7.34 -1.80 -7.32
CA GLU A 36 6.27 -2.77 -7.58
C GLU A 36 6.76 -4.22 -7.44
N GLU A 37 7.95 -4.52 -7.96
CA GLU A 37 8.59 -5.83 -7.81
C GLU A 37 8.90 -6.15 -6.33
N GLU A 38 9.42 -5.18 -5.58
CA GLU A 38 9.67 -5.32 -4.13
C GLU A 38 8.37 -5.54 -3.33
N VAL A 39 7.29 -4.82 -3.65
CA VAL A 39 5.97 -5.03 -3.03
C VAL A 39 5.45 -6.43 -3.36
N ALA A 40 5.60 -6.90 -4.60
CA ALA A 40 5.17 -8.24 -4.99
C ALA A 40 5.98 -9.33 -4.27
N ASN A 41 7.27 -9.11 -4.05
CA ASN A 41 8.12 -10.03 -3.27
C ASN A 41 7.74 -10.02 -1.79
N ALA A 42 7.53 -8.84 -1.19
CA ALA A 42 7.06 -8.72 0.18
C ALA A 42 5.71 -9.43 0.41
N TRP A 43 4.81 -9.42 -0.57
CA TRP A 43 3.57 -10.20 -0.52
C TRP A 43 3.80 -11.71 -0.48
N LYS A 44 4.81 -12.23 -1.19
CA LYS A 44 5.19 -13.66 -1.13
C LYS A 44 5.72 -14.00 0.26
N ASP A 45 6.58 -13.15 0.81
CA ASP A 45 7.16 -13.35 2.15
C ASP A 45 6.07 -13.34 3.22
N ILE A 46 5.12 -12.39 3.16
CA ILE A 46 3.96 -12.35 4.07
C ILE A 46 3.15 -13.65 3.99
N ASN A 47 2.89 -14.16 2.78
CA ASN A 47 2.13 -15.40 2.61
C ASN A 47 2.89 -16.62 3.15
N GLU A 48 4.20 -16.70 2.94
CA GLU A 48 5.03 -17.79 3.46
C GLU A 48 5.10 -17.76 5.00
N GLU A 49 5.47 -16.61 5.57
CA GLU A 49 5.68 -16.47 7.01
C GLU A 49 4.39 -16.61 7.81
N LEU A 50 3.28 -16.02 7.33
CA LEU A 50 2.02 -16.04 8.08
C LEU A 50 1.24 -17.34 7.91
N MET A 51 1.32 -18.01 6.75
CA MET A 51 0.49 -19.19 6.47
C MET A 51 1.24 -20.51 6.60
N MET A 52 2.55 -20.54 6.33
CA MET A 52 3.30 -21.80 6.19
C MET A 52 4.18 -22.13 7.39
N LYS A 53 4.64 -21.11 8.15
CA LYS A 53 5.60 -21.32 9.23
C LYS A 53 4.92 -21.40 10.61
N PRO A 54 5.27 -22.41 11.43
CA PRO A 54 4.90 -22.41 12.84
C PRO A 54 5.46 -21.15 13.52
N THR A 55 4.63 -20.44 14.25
CA THR A 55 4.99 -19.17 14.87
C THR A 55 4.56 -19.14 16.33
N VAL A 56 5.37 -18.49 17.16
CA VAL A 56 5.08 -18.23 18.57
C VAL A 56 4.08 -17.07 18.76
N VAL A 57 3.81 -16.32 17.68
CA VAL A 57 2.91 -15.16 17.70
C VAL A 57 1.46 -15.63 17.61
N ALA A 58 0.58 -15.01 18.39
CA ALA A 58 -0.84 -15.33 18.37
C ALA A 58 -1.47 -15.01 17.00
N ARG A 59 -2.25 -15.95 16.45
CA ARG A 59 -2.93 -15.80 15.15
C ARG A 59 -3.76 -14.52 15.01
N PRO A 60 -4.48 -14.02 16.03
CA PRO A 60 -5.21 -12.75 15.92
C PRO A 60 -4.31 -11.56 15.60
N LEU A 61 -3.11 -11.49 16.18
CA LEU A 61 -2.14 -10.41 15.92
C LEU A 61 -1.63 -10.46 14.49
N LEU A 62 -1.35 -11.66 13.99
CA LEU A 62 -0.96 -11.88 12.59
C LEU A 62 -2.08 -11.48 11.63
N GLY A 63 -3.32 -11.79 11.97
CA GLY A 63 -4.51 -11.35 11.23
C GLY A 63 -4.62 -9.83 11.17
N THR A 64 -4.35 -9.12 12.27
CA THR A 64 -4.33 -7.66 12.29
C THR A 64 -3.29 -7.08 11.33
N ILE A 65 -2.06 -7.60 11.35
CA ILE A 65 -0.97 -7.14 10.46
C ILE A 65 -1.32 -7.41 9.00
N LEU A 66 -1.83 -8.61 8.68
CA LEU A 66 -2.24 -8.97 7.32
C LEU A 66 -3.38 -8.06 6.82
N ASN A 67 -4.36 -7.78 7.67
CA ASN A 67 -5.48 -6.91 7.31
C ASN A 67 -5.02 -5.46 7.12
N LEU A 68 -4.04 -4.98 7.88
CA LEU A 68 -3.43 -3.67 7.66
C LEU A 68 -2.74 -3.61 6.29
N ALA A 69 -1.93 -4.62 5.93
CA ALA A 69 -1.28 -4.67 4.62
C ALA A 69 -2.30 -4.66 3.48
N ARG A 70 -3.38 -5.44 3.59
CA ARG A 70 -4.49 -5.46 2.63
C ARG A 70 -5.21 -4.12 2.54
N ALA A 71 -5.43 -3.45 3.66
CA ALA A 71 -6.05 -2.13 3.68
C ALA A 71 -5.18 -1.10 2.96
N ILE A 72 -3.86 -1.10 3.18
CA ILE A 72 -2.92 -0.21 2.50
C ILE A 72 -2.93 -0.49 0.99
N ASP A 73 -2.84 -1.75 0.58
CA ASP A 73 -2.91 -2.16 -0.83
C ASP A 73 -4.20 -1.68 -1.49
N PHE A 74 -5.35 -1.85 -0.81
CA PHE A 74 -6.64 -1.35 -1.28
C PHE A 74 -6.69 0.17 -1.41
N ILE A 75 -6.24 0.90 -0.39
CA ILE A 75 -6.28 2.37 -0.35
C ILE A 75 -5.42 2.98 -1.47
N TYR A 76 -4.30 2.35 -1.81
CA TYR A 76 -3.33 2.83 -2.80
C TYR A 76 -3.42 2.13 -4.17
N LYS A 77 -4.45 1.31 -4.40
CA LYS A 77 -4.55 0.46 -5.58
C LYS A 77 -4.59 1.24 -6.89
N GLU A 78 -5.44 2.26 -6.97
CA GLU A 78 -5.66 3.05 -8.19
C GLU A 78 -4.83 4.34 -8.16
N ASP A 79 -4.82 5.05 -7.04
CA ASP A 79 -4.05 6.26 -6.79
C ASP A 79 -3.94 6.48 -5.25
N ASP A 80 -3.48 7.64 -4.77
CA ASP A 80 -3.48 8.01 -3.37
C ASP A 80 -4.91 8.24 -2.84
N GLY A 81 -5.64 7.15 -2.60
CA GLY A 81 -7.00 7.17 -2.04
C GLY A 81 -7.06 7.63 -0.59
N TYR A 82 -5.92 7.69 0.11
CA TYR A 82 -5.85 8.23 1.47
C TYR A 82 -6.00 9.75 1.46
N THR A 83 -5.22 10.43 0.61
CA THR A 83 -5.33 11.88 0.42
C THR A 83 -6.57 12.24 -0.40
N HIS A 84 -6.86 11.46 -1.44
CA HIS A 84 -7.97 11.66 -2.37
C HIS A 84 -9.15 10.75 -2.05
N SER A 85 -9.78 10.99 -0.89
CA SER A 85 -10.84 10.12 -0.33
C SER A 85 -12.02 9.85 -1.25
N TYR A 86 -12.27 10.68 -2.27
CA TYR A 86 -13.32 10.43 -3.25
C TYR A 86 -13.15 9.12 -4.03
N LEU A 87 -11.94 8.55 -4.07
CA LEU A 87 -11.64 7.28 -4.72
C LEU A 87 -12.15 6.06 -3.94
N ILE A 88 -12.30 6.18 -2.62
CA ILE A 88 -12.67 5.08 -1.72
C ILE A 88 -13.92 5.35 -0.88
N LYS A 89 -14.52 6.54 -0.99
CA LYS A 89 -15.67 6.97 -0.17
C LYS A 89 -16.86 6.04 -0.29
N ASP A 90 -17.11 5.47 -1.47
CA ASP A 90 -18.28 4.62 -1.73
C ASP A 90 -18.09 3.25 -1.08
N GLN A 91 -16.88 2.72 -1.10
CA GLN A 91 -16.50 1.49 -0.41
C GLN A 91 -16.53 1.68 1.11
N ILE A 92 -16.10 2.84 1.62
CA ILE A 92 -16.22 3.20 3.04
C ILE A 92 -17.71 3.25 3.45
N ALA A 93 -18.55 3.91 2.66
CA ALA A 93 -19.98 3.97 2.90
C ALA A 93 -20.61 2.56 2.90
N SER A 94 -20.26 1.72 1.94
CA SER A 94 -20.76 0.35 1.86
C SER A 94 -20.38 -0.53 3.06
N VAL A 95 -19.22 -0.30 3.68
CA VAL A 95 -18.74 -1.14 4.81
C VAL A 95 -19.19 -0.58 6.17
N LEU A 96 -19.25 0.74 6.32
CA LEU A 96 -19.47 1.40 7.62
C LEU A 96 -20.79 2.17 7.73
N GLY A 97 -21.37 2.58 6.61
CA GLY A 97 -22.58 3.41 6.57
C GLY A 97 -23.84 2.65 6.18
N ASP A 98 -23.76 1.82 5.13
CA ASP A 98 -24.91 1.14 4.58
C ASP A 98 -25.21 -0.14 5.36
N HIS A 99 -26.46 -0.26 5.82
CA HIS A 99 -26.94 -1.51 6.39
C HIS A 99 -27.17 -2.54 5.29
N VAL A 100 -26.69 -3.76 5.48
CA VAL A 100 -27.05 -4.89 4.61
C VAL A 100 -28.55 -5.15 4.77
N PRO A 101 -29.36 -5.07 3.71
CA PRO A 101 -30.78 -5.37 3.80
C PRO A 101 -30.96 -6.85 4.18
N PHE A 102 -31.84 -7.09 5.16
CA PHE A 102 -32.26 -8.43 5.59
C PHE A 102 -33.50 -8.90 4.83
#